data_AF-A0A9W8LM40-F1
#
_entry.id   AF-A0A9W8LM40-F1
#
_cell.length_a   1.000
_cell.length_b   1.000
_cell.length_c   1.000
_cell.angle_alpha   90.00
_cell.angle_beta   90.00
_cell.angle_gamma   90.00
#
_symmetry.space_group_name_H-M   'P 1'
#
loop_
_entity.id
_entity.type
_entity.pdbx_description
1 polymer ?
#
loop_
_entity_poly.entity_id
_entity_poly.type
_entity_poly.pdbx_seq_one_letter_code
_entity_poly.pdbx_strand_id
1 'polypeptide(L)'
;MNSSLSSVVVRAKARHTASVIFIHGLGDTGYGWEPVAQLLSRSLPHVKFVLPTAPEQPVTLNGGFRMPSWFDIRSLNKIAVDEDEDGMNASLRRLNELVRAEIDSGIPAKRIVLGGFSQGGAMSLFTGLQLEHQLAGLAVLSGYLPVRERIMARATDASKRTPIFQAHGTADEVVLYQYGEMTAEALRQSGYAVDFHSYRHMGHSSCDEELRDLLAFLTKCLPEQDKFKVELKLASSRLRLLQEKQTALSTRARRGISELLESGKAASAAVRVEGIIRDDLHVEAMEIVELFCELLCTRAGLIDQSATVDPGLGEAVSSVIYASGRIDIKELPRIRDMLGAKYGKDVVAGAMDNADGRVNARLVQKLSLDPPSERLVRVYLKEIAAAYRVDWAPEGDDDDAPSGGLRELAAAVPSPIEVTPADSEPQEPPSSGAKGSDSAKESDSETQLPSVPVPRDPTPRALEPATVAEPADAATKQDKAPVAKQDKAPPGDSGVPTMDELQRRLEALRRL
;
A
#
# COMPACT_ATOMS: atom_id res chain seq x y z
N MET A 1 -27.30 31.00 -8.85
CA MET A 1 -27.62 30.54 -7.48
C MET A 1 -26.50 29.59 -7.07
N ASN A 2 -25.98 29.66 -5.84
CA ASN A 2 -24.77 28.92 -5.42
C ASN A 2 -24.85 27.42 -5.77
N SER A 3 -23.96 26.93 -6.64
CA SER A 3 -23.90 25.53 -7.04
C SER A 3 -23.05 24.66 -6.09
N SER A 4 -22.09 25.27 -5.40
CA SER A 4 -21.19 24.59 -4.46
C SER A 4 -21.92 24.16 -3.18
N LEU A 5 -21.76 22.87 -2.84
CA LEU A 5 -22.12 22.32 -1.52
C LEU A 5 -21.22 22.93 -0.43
N SER A 6 -21.82 23.35 0.68
CA SER A 6 -21.06 23.68 1.90
C SER A 6 -20.38 22.41 2.40
N SER A 7 -19.08 22.46 2.70
CA SER A 7 -18.31 21.29 3.15
C SER A 7 -17.48 21.61 4.38
N VAL A 8 -17.52 20.73 5.38
CA VAL A 8 -16.50 20.70 6.45
C VAL A 8 -15.26 20.02 5.87
N VAL A 9 -14.06 20.58 6.11
CA VAL A 9 -12.81 20.08 5.52
C VAL A 9 -11.78 19.80 6.60
N VAL A 10 -11.53 18.52 6.87
CA VAL A 10 -10.39 18.09 7.70
C VAL A 10 -9.17 18.01 6.78
N ARG A 11 -8.26 18.98 6.92
CA ARG A 11 -7.05 19.07 6.09
C ARG A 11 -6.09 17.93 6.37
N ALA A 12 -5.36 17.50 5.34
CA ALA A 12 -4.21 16.62 5.49
C ALA A 12 -3.16 17.26 6.43
N LYS A 13 -2.53 16.43 7.26
CA LYS A 13 -1.50 16.83 8.25
C LYS A 13 -0.08 16.71 7.69
N ALA A 14 0.11 15.79 6.74
CA ALA A 14 1.28 15.69 5.88
C ALA A 14 0.94 16.22 4.48
N ARG A 15 1.83 16.00 3.50
CA ARG A 15 1.58 16.34 2.11
C ARG A 15 0.27 15.71 1.62
N HIS A 16 -0.67 16.54 1.19
CA HIS A 16 -1.93 16.10 0.59
C HIS A 16 -1.64 15.32 -0.70
N THR A 17 -1.99 14.03 -0.72
CA THR A 17 -1.81 13.15 -1.91
C THR A 17 -3.03 12.26 -2.20
N ALA A 18 -4.08 12.38 -1.40
CA ALA A 18 -5.33 11.63 -1.50
C ALA A 18 -6.48 12.37 -0.81
N SER A 19 -7.71 12.06 -1.21
CA SER A 19 -8.92 12.67 -0.64
C SER A 19 -9.98 11.63 -0.33
N VAL A 20 -10.77 11.87 0.71
CA VAL A 20 -11.98 11.13 1.03
C VAL A 20 -13.14 12.12 1.02
N ILE A 21 -14.13 11.90 0.18
CA ILE A 21 -15.39 12.65 0.20
C ILE A 21 -16.39 11.76 0.95
N PHE A 22 -16.85 12.19 2.12
CA PHE A 22 -17.77 11.39 2.96
C PHE A 22 -19.13 12.06 3.13
N ILE A 23 -20.17 11.39 2.66
CA ILE A 23 -21.53 11.89 2.51
C ILE A 23 -22.38 11.44 3.71
N HIS A 24 -23.01 12.38 4.41
CA HIS A 24 -23.85 12.10 5.58
C HIS A 24 -25.25 11.53 5.20
N GLY A 25 -25.95 10.96 6.19
CA GLY A 25 -27.31 10.45 6.06
C GLY A 25 -28.40 11.53 6.09
N LEU A 26 -29.66 11.12 5.95
CA LEU A 26 -30.82 12.02 6.00
C LEU A 26 -30.86 12.83 7.33
N GLY A 27 -31.06 14.16 7.24
CA GLY A 27 -31.23 15.05 8.39
C GLY A 27 -29.94 15.46 9.12
N ASP A 28 -28.82 14.81 8.82
CA ASP A 28 -27.49 15.11 9.36
C ASP A 28 -26.76 16.21 8.54
N THR A 29 -25.52 16.52 8.85
CA THR A 29 -24.66 17.48 8.12
C THR A 29 -23.21 17.00 8.05
N GLY A 30 -22.36 17.71 7.31
CA GLY A 30 -20.92 17.45 7.30
C GLY A 30 -20.25 17.57 8.69
N TYR A 31 -20.85 18.28 9.64
CA TYR A 31 -20.35 18.37 11.02
C TYR A 31 -20.58 17.09 11.83
N GLY A 32 -21.66 16.33 11.56
CA GLY A 32 -21.94 15.08 12.28
C GLY A 32 -20.85 14.03 12.12
N TRP A 33 -20.21 14.02 10.94
CA TRP A 33 -19.12 13.11 10.58
C TRP A 33 -17.72 13.69 10.78
N GLU A 34 -17.59 14.95 11.21
CA GLU A 34 -16.29 15.56 11.48
C GLU A 34 -15.47 14.79 12.55
N PRO A 35 -16.03 14.33 13.69
CA PRO A 35 -15.28 13.57 14.68
C PRO A 35 -14.69 12.27 14.12
N VAL A 36 -15.43 11.57 13.25
CA VAL A 36 -14.97 10.34 12.59
C VAL A 36 -13.85 10.66 11.59
N ALA A 37 -14.00 11.69 10.77
CA ALA A 37 -12.95 12.14 9.86
C ALA A 37 -11.68 12.59 10.60
N GLN A 38 -11.83 13.30 11.73
CA GLN A 38 -10.72 13.69 12.60
C GLN A 38 -10.02 12.47 13.21
N LEU A 39 -10.76 11.43 13.62
CA LEU A 39 -10.20 10.15 14.09
C LEU A 39 -9.38 9.46 12.98
N LEU A 40 -9.98 9.24 11.81
CA LEU A 40 -9.33 8.58 10.66
C LEU A 40 -8.09 9.36 10.17
N SER A 41 -8.13 10.69 10.18
CA SER A 41 -6.99 11.56 9.81
C SER A 41 -5.77 11.43 10.73
N ARG A 42 -5.86 10.72 11.87
CA ARG A 42 -4.69 10.43 12.73
C ARG A 42 -3.82 9.34 12.12
N SER A 43 -4.44 8.35 11.48
CA SER A 43 -3.77 7.22 10.82
C SER A 43 -3.52 7.47 9.32
N LEU A 44 -4.18 8.48 8.73
CA LEU A 44 -4.09 8.84 7.32
C LEU A 44 -3.64 10.30 7.14
N PRO A 45 -2.39 10.66 7.53
CA PRO A 45 -1.94 12.05 7.59
C PRO A 45 -1.86 12.73 6.20
N HIS A 46 -1.67 11.97 5.12
CA HIS A 46 -1.61 12.45 3.73
C HIS A 46 -2.99 12.61 3.05
N VAL A 47 -4.08 12.30 3.77
CA VAL A 47 -5.46 12.31 3.25
C VAL A 47 -6.20 13.56 3.74
N LYS A 48 -6.87 14.25 2.82
CA LYS A 48 -7.85 15.32 3.13
C LYS A 48 -9.26 14.72 3.17
N PHE A 49 -10.05 15.03 4.18
CA PHE A 49 -11.47 14.65 4.23
C PHE A 49 -12.35 15.85 3.89
N VAL A 50 -13.32 15.64 3.00
CA VAL A 50 -14.31 16.62 2.58
C VAL A 50 -15.69 16.06 2.93
N LEU A 51 -16.41 16.78 3.79
CA LEU A 51 -17.69 16.35 4.36
C LEU A 51 -18.78 17.31 3.88
N PRO A 52 -19.33 17.11 2.67
CA PRO A 52 -20.33 18.01 2.13
C PRO A 52 -21.66 17.88 2.85
N THR A 53 -22.34 19.01 3.03
CA THR A 53 -23.68 19.09 3.61
C THR A 53 -24.72 19.21 2.51
N ALA A 54 -25.75 18.36 2.56
CA ALA A 54 -26.84 18.33 1.61
C ALA A 54 -27.66 19.63 1.63
N PRO A 55 -28.28 20.04 0.50
CA PRO A 55 -29.27 21.11 0.51
C PRO A 55 -30.48 20.77 1.38
N GLU A 56 -31.13 21.80 1.95
CA GLU A 56 -32.42 21.61 2.63
C GLU A 56 -33.56 21.41 1.62
N GLN A 57 -34.27 20.30 1.72
CA GLN A 57 -35.48 20.01 0.94
C GLN A 57 -36.56 19.33 1.80
N PRO A 58 -37.85 19.44 1.44
CA PRO A 58 -38.91 18.68 2.12
C PRO A 58 -38.71 17.17 1.89
N VAL A 59 -39.05 16.36 2.89
CA VAL A 59 -38.90 14.90 2.84
C VAL A 59 -40.24 14.22 3.12
N THR A 60 -40.72 13.44 2.15
CA THR A 60 -42.05 12.80 2.13
C THR A 60 -42.24 11.80 3.26
N LEU A 61 -41.25 10.95 3.54
CA LEU A 61 -41.24 10.03 4.70
C LEU A 61 -41.49 10.78 6.02
N ASN A 62 -40.95 11.99 6.13
CA ASN A 62 -41.05 12.86 7.31
C ASN A 62 -42.16 13.91 7.14
N GLY A 63 -43.26 13.58 6.45
CA GLY A 63 -44.45 14.43 6.34
C GLY A 63 -44.21 15.79 5.66
N GLY A 64 -43.15 15.93 4.87
CA GLY A 64 -42.76 17.16 4.20
C GLY A 64 -41.90 18.12 5.03
N PHE A 65 -41.44 17.73 6.23
CA PHE A 65 -40.47 18.55 6.98
C PHE A 65 -39.21 18.81 6.15
N ARG A 66 -38.75 20.07 6.15
CA ARG A 66 -37.51 20.47 5.47
C ARG A 66 -36.31 20.15 6.34
N MET A 67 -35.33 19.45 5.78
CA MET A 67 -34.07 19.09 6.42
C MET A 67 -32.98 18.85 5.37
N PRO A 68 -31.69 18.78 5.75
CA PRO A 68 -30.63 18.38 4.83
C PRO A 68 -30.92 16.99 4.27
N SER A 69 -31.03 16.87 2.95
CA SER A 69 -31.28 15.59 2.30
C SER A 69 -30.75 15.58 0.87
N TRP A 70 -30.26 14.42 0.41
CA TRP A 70 -29.71 14.28 -0.94
C TRP A 70 -30.77 14.01 -2.01
N PHE A 71 -31.89 13.38 -1.64
CA PHE A 71 -33.04 13.10 -2.49
C PHE A 71 -34.27 12.86 -1.61
N ASP A 72 -35.48 12.99 -2.15
CA ASP A 72 -36.70 12.71 -1.37
C ASP A 72 -36.85 11.21 -1.07
N ILE A 73 -36.83 10.84 0.21
CA ILE A 73 -37.17 9.49 0.65
C ILE A 73 -38.69 9.42 0.82
N ARG A 74 -39.36 8.64 -0.04
CA ARG A 74 -40.82 8.45 -0.02
C ARG A 74 -41.24 7.30 0.90
N SER A 75 -40.46 6.23 0.96
CA SER A 75 -40.73 5.05 1.79
C SER A 75 -39.47 4.21 1.98
N LEU A 76 -39.21 3.76 3.22
CA LEU A 76 -38.14 2.79 3.51
C LEU A 76 -38.56 1.33 3.25
N ASN A 77 -39.86 1.06 3.10
CA ASN A 77 -40.41 -0.27 2.83
C ASN A 77 -40.51 -0.58 1.31
N LYS A 78 -40.23 0.40 0.45
CA LYS A 78 -40.36 0.32 -1.02
C LYS A 78 -39.10 0.81 -1.75
N ILE A 79 -37.94 0.53 -1.17
CA ILE A 79 -36.63 0.80 -1.78
C ILE A 79 -36.56 0.15 -3.17
N ALA A 80 -35.94 0.86 -4.12
CA ALA A 80 -35.86 0.55 -5.55
C ALA A 80 -37.20 0.44 -6.32
N VAL A 81 -38.34 0.85 -5.75
CA VAL A 81 -39.66 0.82 -6.43
C VAL A 81 -40.19 2.22 -6.76
N ASP A 82 -40.19 3.13 -5.79
CA ASP A 82 -40.68 4.52 -5.94
C ASP A 82 -39.68 5.49 -5.30
N GLU A 83 -38.67 5.86 -6.06
CA GLU A 83 -37.53 6.66 -5.60
C GLU A 83 -37.39 7.96 -6.38
N ASP A 84 -36.82 8.97 -5.74
CA ASP A 84 -36.56 10.29 -6.33
C ASP A 84 -35.28 10.28 -7.20
N GLU A 85 -35.37 9.69 -8.40
CA GLU A 85 -34.25 9.66 -9.36
C GLU A 85 -33.84 11.08 -9.79
N ASP A 86 -34.75 12.05 -9.86
CA ASP A 86 -34.42 13.42 -10.24
C ASP A 86 -33.62 14.15 -9.16
N GLY A 87 -33.98 13.99 -7.88
CA GLY A 87 -33.19 14.46 -6.75
C GLY A 87 -31.83 13.77 -6.67
N MET A 88 -31.78 12.44 -6.86
CA MET A 88 -30.51 11.70 -6.92
C MET A 88 -29.62 12.19 -8.07
N ASN A 89 -30.16 12.42 -9.27
CA ASN A 89 -29.44 12.99 -10.40
C ASN A 89 -28.95 14.43 -10.11
N ALA A 90 -29.73 15.24 -9.38
CA ALA A 90 -29.31 16.58 -8.94
C ALA A 90 -28.15 16.52 -7.93
N SER A 91 -28.17 15.55 -7.03
CA SER A 91 -27.09 15.34 -6.06
C SER A 91 -25.84 14.71 -6.69
N LEU A 92 -25.98 13.78 -7.64
CA LEU A 92 -24.88 13.25 -8.45
C LEU A 92 -24.09 14.39 -9.11
N ARG A 93 -24.76 15.39 -9.70
CA ARG A 93 -24.08 16.54 -10.33
C ARG A 93 -23.19 17.28 -9.34
N ARG A 94 -23.72 17.60 -8.16
CA ARG A 94 -22.98 18.32 -7.10
C ARG A 94 -21.83 17.49 -6.50
N LEU A 95 -22.03 16.18 -6.34
CA LEU A 95 -20.98 15.27 -5.83
C LEU A 95 -19.87 15.06 -6.87
N ASN A 96 -20.23 14.94 -8.15
CA ASN A 96 -19.27 14.88 -9.26
C ASN A 96 -18.49 16.20 -9.40
N GLU A 97 -19.11 17.36 -9.16
CA GLU A 97 -18.40 18.65 -9.06
C GLU A 97 -17.35 18.65 -7.94
N LEU A 98 -17.61 18.03 -6.78
CA LEU A 98 -16.60 17.86 -5.72
C LEU A 98 -15.47 16.92 -6.13
N VAL A 99 -15.78 15.77 -6.75
CA VAL A 99 -14.77 14.84 -7.27
C VAL A 99 -13.88 15.53 -8.31
N ARG A 100 -14.47 16.33 -9.23
CA ARG A 100 -13.75 17.13 -10.22
C ARG A 100 -12.86 18.19 -9.57
N ALA A 101 -13.37 18.94 -8.59
CA ALA A 101 -12.57 19.93 -7.87
C ALA A 101 -11.33 19.32 -7.18
N GLU A 102 -11.43 18.10 -6.66
CA GLU A 102 -10.26 17.36 -6.14
C GLU A 102 -9.27 16.97 -7.26
N ILE A 103 -9.76 16.51 -8.41
CA ILE A 103 -8.94 16.20 -9.59
C ILE A 103 -8.22 17.43 -10.13
N ASP A 104 -8.94 18.54 -10.27
CA ASP A 104 -8.43 19.84 -10.73
C ASP A 104 -7.40 20.43 -9.74
N SER A 105 -7.53 20.10 -8.44
CA SER A 105 -6.51 20.42 -7.42
C SER A 105 -5.24 19.56 -7.49
N GLY A 106 -5.19 18.59 -8.42
CA GLY A 106 -4.03 17.73 -8.67
C GLY A 106 -4.07 16.36 -7.99
N ILE A 107 -5.22 15.94 -7.41
CA ILE A 107 -5.40 14.61 -6.80
C ILE A 107 -5.97 13.64 -7.85
N PRO A 108 -5.22 12.63 -8.33
CA PRO A 108 -5.74 11.69 -9.33
C PRO A 108 -7.03 10.99 -8.86
N ALA A 109 -7.98 10.72 -9.74
CA ALA A 109 -9.24 10.03 -9.38
C ALA A 109 -9.01 8.72 -8.59
N LYS A 110 -7.99 7.94 -8.97
CA LYS A 110 -7.51 6.73 -8.26
C LYS A 110 -6.86 6.99 -6.88
N ARG A 111 -6.96 8.21 -6.36
CA ARG A 111 -6.55 8.67 -5.01
C ARG A 111 -7.71 9.35 -4.27
N ILE A 112 -8.92 9.24 -4.80
CA ILE A 112 -10.15 9.74 -4.19
C ILE A 112 -11.01 8.54 -3.78
N VAL A 113 -11.44 8.48 -2.52
CA VAL A 113 -12.53 7.58 -2.10
C VAL A 113 -13.81 8.40 -1.97
N LEU A 114 -14.91 7.88 -2.52
CA LEU A 114 -16.24 8.43 -2.29
C LEU A 114 -17.00 7.48 -1.36
N GLY A 115 -17.43 7.96 -0.21
CA GLY A 115 -18.15 7.13 0.74
C GLY A 115 -19.24 7.89 1.48
N GLY A 116 -20.01 7.18 2.30
CA GLY A 116 -21.07 7.79 3.06
C GLY A 116 -21.89 6.82 3.90
N PHE A 117 -22.72 7.39 4.77
CA PHE A 117 -23.61 6.66 5.67
C PHE A 117 -25.08 6.79 5.24
N SER A 118 -25.85 5.72 5.33
CA SER A 118 -27.29 5.70 5.05
C SER A 118 -27.62 6.28 3.66
N GLN A 119 -28.39 7.38 3.59
CA GLN A 119 -28.66 8.12 2.35
C GLN A 119 -27.37 8.51 1.60
N GLY A 120 -26.30 8.86 2.31
CA GLY A 120 -25.00 9.17 1.74
C GLY A 120 -24.26 7.95 1.20
N GLY A 121 -24.47 6.77 1.78
CA GLY A 121 -24.00 5.49 1.26
C GLY A 121 -24.68 5.14 -0.07
N ALA A 122 -26.00 5.31 -0.13
CA ALA A 122 -26.78 5.17 -1.37
C ALA A 122 -26.30 6.15 -2.46
N MET A 123 -26.06 7.42 -2.11
CA MET A 123 -25.49 8.40 -3.05
C MET A 123 -24.05 8.12 -3.48
N SER A 124 -23.26 7.44 -2.65
CA SER A 124 -21.89 7.03 -2.98
C SER A 124 -21.89 5.96 -4.08
N LEU A 125 -22.80 4.99 -4.00
CA LEU A 125 -23.05 4.04 -5.08
C LEU A 125 -23.65 4.75 -6.30
N PHE A 126 -24.73 5.52 -6.13
CA PHE A 126 -25.40 6.21 -7.24
C PHE A 126 -24.43 7.06 -8.06
N THR A 127 -23.57 7.82 -7.39
CA THR A 127 -22.58 8.67 -8.05
C THR A 127 -21.41 7.83 -8.59
N GLY A 128 -20.76 7.04 -7.72
CA GLY A 128 -19.50 6.36 -8.02
C GLY A 128 -19.58 5.36 -9.16
N LEU A 129 -20.70 4.65 -9.31
CA LEU A 129 -20.90 3.68 -10.39
C LEU A 129 -21.03 4.36 -11.77
N GLN A 130 -21.45 5.62 -11.82
CA GLN A 130 -21.68 6.40 -13.05
C GLN A 130 -20.51 7.32 -13.44
N LEU A 131 -19.38 7.31 -12.69
CA LEU A 131 -18.21 8.12 -13.02
C LEU A 131 -17.38 7.50 -14.15
N GLU A 132 -16.89 8.36 -15.06
CA GLU A 132 -15.97 7.97 -16.16
C GLU A 132 -14.54 7.63 -15.67
N HIS A 133 -14.25 7.89 -14.40
CA HIS A 133 -12.95 7.64 -13.79
C HIS A 133 -13.03 6.56 -12.71
N GLN A 134 -12.03 5.69 -12.68
CA GLN A 134 -11.85 4.75 -11.59
C GLN A 134 -11.43 5.51 -10.32
N LEU A 135 -12.21 5.38 -9.26
CA LEU A 135 -11.87 5.92 -7.94
C LEU A 135 -10.92 4.96 -7.20
N ALA A 136 -10.34 5.42 -6.09
CA ALA A 136 -9.55 4.56 -5.21
C ALA A 136 -10.42 3.49 -4.53
N GLY A 137 -11.68 3.82 -4.25
CA GLY A 137 -12.68 2.93 -3.65
C GLY A 137 -14.02 3.63 -3.41
N LEU A 138 -15.06 2.84 -3.16
CA LEU A 138 -16.33 3.30 -2.58
C LEU A 138 -16.46 2.74 -1.15
N ALA A 139 -17.02 3.53 -0.23
CA ALA A 139 -17.27 3.10 1.15
C ALA A 139 -18.72 3.37 1.58
N VAL A 140 -19.48 2.31 1.86
CA VAL A 140 -20.95 2.38 2.04
C VAL A 140 -21.33 1.85 3.41
N LEU A 141 -21.70 2.73 4.35
CA LEU A 141 -22.10 2.35 5.72
C LEU A 141 -23.62 2.39 5.86
N SER A 142 -24.27 1.31 6.29
CA SER A 142 -25.75 1.16 6.41
C SER A 142 -26.53 1.70 5.19
N GLY A 143 -25.96 1.56 3.99
CA GLY A 143 -26.51 2.06 2.74
C GLY A 143 -27.20 0.96 1.92
N TYR A 144 -27.74 1.34 0.76
CA TYR A 144 -28.36 0.42 -0.18
C TYR A 144 -28.09 0.89 -1.63
N LEU A 145 -28.32 0.03 -2.62
CA LEU A 145 -28.25 0.38 -4.04
C LEU A 145 -29.61 0.88 -4.54
N PRO A 146 -29.82 2.21 -4.69
CA PRO A 146 -31.04 2.77 -5.28
C PRO A 146 -31.16 2.43 -6.77
N VAL A 147 -32.35 2.62 -7.34
CA VAL A 147 -32.71 2.56 -8.77
C VAL A 147 -31.96 1.47 -9.58
N ARG A 148 -31.82 0.28 -8.97
CA ARG A 148 -30.82 -0.75 -9.28
C ARG A 148 -30.59 -0.98 -10.78
N GLU A 149 -31.65 -1.30 -11.52
CA GLU A 149 -31.57 -1.62 -12.95
C GLU A 149 -31.02 -0.45 -13.77
N ARG A 150 -31.45 0.79 -13.46
CA ARG A 150 -31.05 1.99 -14.21
C ARG A 150 -29.61 2.41 -13.92
N ILE A 151 -29.16 2.27 -12.67
CA ILE A 151 -27.77 2.60 -12.31
C ILE A 151 -26.81 1.58 -12.92
N MET A 152 -27.15 0.28 -12.89
CA MET A 152 -26.34 -0.75 -13.53
C MET A 152 -26.27 -0.57 -15.05
N ALA A 153 -27.36 -0.12 -15.70
CA ALA A 153 -27.34 0.25 -17.12
C ALA A 153 -26.49 1.51 -17.44
N ARG A 154 -26.21 2.36 -16.43
CA ARG A 154 -25.34 3.54 -16.55
C ARG A 154 -23.94 3.33 -15.95
N ALA A 155 -23.62 2.11 -15.53
CA ALA A 155 -22.32 1.77 -14.96
C ALA A 155 -21.22 1.85 -16.02
N THR A 156 -20.08 2.47 -15.68
CA THR A 156 -18.94 2.58 -16.60
C THR A 156 -17.96 1.42 -16.41
N ASP A 157 -17.16 1.12 -17.44
CA ASP A 157 -16.06 0.15 -17.28
C ASP A 157 -14.95 0.66 -16.35
N ALA A 158 -14.89 1.97 -16.08
CA ALA A 158 -13.97 2.56 -15.12
C ALA A 158 -14.43 2.32 -13.68
N SER A 159 -15.72 2.45 -13.39
CA SER A 159 -16.26 2.22 -12.06
C SER A 159 -16.20 0.74 -11.66
N LYS A 160 -16.38 -0.22 -12.59
CA LYS A 160 -16.19 -1.67 -12.35
C LYS A 160 -14.83 -2.04 -11.72
N ARG A 161 -13.78 -1.23 -11.93
CA ARG A 161 -12.46 -1.45 -11.32
C ARG A 161 -12.28 -0.77 -9.95
N THR A 162 -13.31 -0.10 -9.45
CA THR A 162 -13.30 0.56 -8.14
C THR A 162 -13.72 -0.47 -7.07
N PRO A 163 -12.87 -0.78 -6.07
CA PRO A 163 -13.25 -1.68 -5.00
C PRO A 163 -14.32 -1.04 -4.10
N ILE A 164 -15.24 -1.84 -3.58
CA ILE A 164 -16.35 -1.37 -2.75
C ILE A 164 -16.22 -2.02 -1.36
N PHE A 165 -16.05 -1.19 -0.34
CA PHE A 165 -16.31 -1.56 1.04
C PHE A 165 -17.77 -1.25 1.36
N GLN A 166 -18.48 -2.24 1.90
CA GLN A 166 -19.85 -2.08 2.33
C GLN A 166 -20.01 -2.68 3.73
N ALA A 167 -20.65 -1.94 4.61
CA ALA A 167 -20.81 -2.27 6.02
C ALA A 167 -22.27 -2.10 6.44
N HIS A 168 -22.78 -3.00 7.28
CA HIS A 168 -24.18 -2.93 7.74
C HIS A 168 -24.37 -3.54 9.13
N GLY A 169 -25.22 -2.93 9.94
CA GLY A 169 -25.62 -3.48 11.24
C GLY A 169 -26.69 -4.57 11.11
N THR A 170 -26.53 -5.70 11.81
CA THR A 170 -27.49 -6.83 11.71
C THR A 170 -28.82 -6.56 12.43
N ALA A 171 -28.92 -5.46 13.19
CA ALA A 171 -30.12 -5.01 13.90
C ALA A 171 -30.60 -3.64 13.38
N ASP A 172 -30.21 -3.28 12.15
CA ASP A 172 -30.67 -2.05 11.49
C ASP A 172 -32.16 -2.19 11.11
N GLU A 173 -33.02 -1.44 11.81
CA GLU A 173 -34.48 -1.39 11.61
C GLU A 173 -34.91 -0.24 10.67
N VAL A 174 -33.98 0.62 10.24
CA VAL A 174 -34.26 1.81 9.40
C VAL A 174 -33.94 1.53 7.94
N VAL A 175 -32.70 1.12 7.67
CA VAL A 175 -32.31 0.54 6.39
C VAL A 175 -32.04 -0.93 6.68
N LEU A 176 -33.07 -1.76 6.51
CA LEU A 176 -33.01 -3.18 6.87
C LEU A 176 -31.74 -3.85 6.35
N TYR A 177 -31.06 -4.61 7.22
CA TYR A 177 -29.83 -5.35 6.91
C TYR A 177 -29.91 -6.15 5.58
N GLN A 178 -31.09 -6.70 5.28
CA GLN A 178 -31.39 -7.40 4.02
C GLN A 178 -31.16 -6.53 2.77
N TYR A 179 -31.43 -5.22 2.82
CA TYR A 179 -31.13 -4.31 1.72
C TYR A 179 -29.62 -4.14 1.49
N GLY A 180 -28.81 -4.25 2.55
CA GLY A 180 -27.36 -4.36 2.47
C GLY A 180 -26.94 -5.63 1.74
N GLU A 181 -27.42 -6.80 2.17
CA GLU A 181 -27.12 -8.09 1.54
C GLU A 181 -27.54 -8.12 0.06
N MET A 182 -28.77 -7.70 -0.25
CA MET A 182 -29.30 -7.58 -1.62
C MET A 182 -28.49 -6.60 -2.48
N THR A 183 -27.83 -5.61 -1.87
CA THR A 183 -26.97 -4.63 -2.57
C THR A 183 -25.61 -5.23 -2.88
N ALA A 184 -24.97 -5.87 -1.90
CA ALA A 184 -23.68 -6.52 -2.08
C ALA A 184 -23.76 -7.63 -3.13
N GLU A 185 -24.84 -8.43 -3.12
CA GLU A 185 -25.09 -9.49 -4.09
C GLU A 185 -25.29 -8.94 -5.51
N ALA A 186 -26.13 -7.91 -5.69
CA ALA A 186 -26.35 -7.31 -7.01
C ALA A 186 -25.08 -6.67 -7.61
N LEU A 187 -24.24 -6.08 -6.76
CA LEU A 187 -22.94 -5.53 -7.17
C LEU A 187 -21.96 -6.65 -7.57
N ARG A 188 -21.88 -7.75 -6.80
CA ARG A 188 -21.05 -8.93 -7.13
C ARG A 188 -21.48 -9.58 -8.44
N GLN A 189 -22.79 -9.81 -8.63
CA GLN A 189 -23.36 -10.31 -9.89
C GLN A 189 -23.05 -9.39 -11.08
N SER A 190 -22.91 -8.08 -10.84
CA SER A 190 -22.53 -7.08 -11.85
C SER A 190 -21.00 -6.96 -12.06
N GLY A 191 -20.19 -7.81 -11.42
CA GLY A 191 -18.74 -7.90 -11.59
C GLY A 191 -17.91 -6.97 -10.69
N TYR A 192 -18.50 -6.37 -9.65
CA TYR A 192 -17.75 -5.51 -8.72
C TYR A 192 -17.06 -6.32 -7.61
N ALA A 193 -15.86 -5.87 -7.23
CA ALA A 193 -15.17 -6.36 -6.05
C ALA A 193 -15.78 -5.74 -4.78
N VAL A 194 -16.76 -6.44 -4.17
CA VAL A 194 -17.45 -6.00 -2.95
C VAL A 194 -16.98 -6.78 -1.72
N ASP A 195 -16.38 -6.06 -0.80
CA ASP A 195 -16.05 -6.49 0.55
C ASP A 195 -17.21 -6.08 1.50
N PHE A 196 -17.99 -7.06 1.96
CA PHE A 196 -19.22 -6.81 2.74
C PHE A 196 -19.04 -7.29 4.18
N HIS A 197 -19.26 -6.38 5.13
CA HIS A 197 -19.05 -6.59 6.57
C HIS A 197 -20.37 -6.41 7.34
N SER A 198 -20.60 -7.29 8.31
CA SER A 198 -21.86 -7.36 9.07
C SER A 198 -21.60 -7.26 10.57
N TYR A 199 -22.10 -6.20 11.21
CA TYR A 199 -21.82 -5.90 12.61
C TYR A 199 -22.97 -6.33 13.51
N ARG A 200 -22.71 -7.34 14.35
CA ARG A 200 -23.76 -7.98 15.16
C ARG A 200 -24.33 -7.03 16.20
N HIS A 201 -25.66 -6.97 16.29
CA HIS A 201 -26.43 -6.09 17.21
C HIS A 201 -26.29 -4.59 16.94
N MET A 202 -25.55 -4.18 15.92
CA MET A 202 -25.52 -2.78 15.49
C MET A 202 -26.83 -2.42 14.80
N GLY A 203 -27.47 -1.34 15.24
CA GLY A 203 -28.65 -0.75 14.61
C GLY A 203 -28.28 0.21 13.46
N HIS A 204 -29.13 1.22 13.21
CA HIS A 204 -28.83 2.28 12.23
C HIS A 204 -27.83 3.31 12.79
N SER A 205 -26.59 2.88 12.99
CA SER A 205 -25.47 3.64 13.56
C SER A 205 -24.15 3.04 13.06
N SER A 206 -23.03 3.74 13.26
CA SER A 206 -21.70 3.16 13.15
C SER A 206 -21.18 2.63 14.50
N CYS A 207 -20.16 1.77 14.48
CA CYS A 207 -19.45 1.29 15.67
C CYS A 207 -17.91 1.29 15.51
N ASP A 208 -17.17 1.15 16.62
CA ASP A 208 -15.71 1.13 16.61
C ASP A 208 -15.09 0.00 15.77
N GLU A 209 -15.82 -1.10 15.56
CA GLU A 209 -15.37 -2.21 14.71
C GLU A 209 -15.45 -1.82 13.22
N GLU A 210 -16.62 -1.33 12.79
CA GLU A 210 -16.83 -0.78 11.45
C GLU A 210 -15.83 0.34 11.11
N LEU A 211 -15.55 1.25 12.05
CA LEU A 211 -14.57 2.32 11.84
C LEU A 211 -13.13 1.80 11.72
N ARG A 212 -12.78 0.66 12.33
CA ARG A 212 -11.47 0.00 12.14
C ARG A 212 -11.39 -0.67 10.76
N ASP A 213 -12.43 -1.34 10.31
CA ASP A 213 -12.45 -2.01 9.01
C ASP A 213 -12.47 -0.98 7.86
N LEU A 214 -13.24 0.10 8.02
CA LEU A 214 -13.19 1.26 7.14
C LEU A 214 -11.78 1.87 7.08
N LEU A 215 -11.10 2.02 8.22
CA LEU A 215 -9.71 2.50 8.24
C LEU A 215 -8.76 1.54 7.51
N ALA A 216 -8.92 0.21 7.67
CA ALA A 216 -8.13 -0.78 6.97
C ALA A 216 -8.35 -0.70 5.44
N PHE A 217 -9.61 -0.58 5.01
CA PHE A 217 -9.98 -0.37 3.61
C PHE A 217 -9.38 0.93 3.04
N LEU A 218 -9.52 2.05 3.75
CA LEU A 218 -8.96 3.34 3.34
C LEU A 218 -7.42 3.27 3.27
N THR A 219 -6.76 2.60 4.21
CA THR A 219 -5.29 2.41 4.19
C THR A 219 -4.83 1.59 2.99
N LYS A 220 -5.57 0.54 2.64
CA LYS A 220 -5.33 -0.31 1.46
C LYS A 220 -5.53 0.43 0.14
N CYS A 221 -6.58 1.26 0.05
CA CYS A 221 -6.93 1.99 -1.18
C CYS A 221 -6.13 3.30 -1.35
N LEU A 222 -5.77 3.95 -0.24
CA LEU A 222 -5.04 5.21 -0.19
C LEU A 222 -3.70 5.07 0.55
N PRO A 223 -2.78 4.18 0.14
CA PRO A 223 -1.48 4.04 0.80
C PRO A 223 -0.70 5.37 0.74
N GLU A 224 0.15 5.63 1.73
CA GLU A 224 0.98 6.84 1.75
C GLU A 224 1.96 6.82 0.56
N GLN A 225 1.97 7.88 -0.25
CA GLN A 225 2.87 8.01 -1.40
C GLN A 225 4.09 8.86 -1.06
N ASP A 226 4.91 8.34 -0.15
CA ASP A 226 6.25 8.83 0.08
C ASP A 226 7.17 8.43 -1.09
N LYS A 227 7.18 9.29 -2.13
CA LYS A 227 8.02 9.10 -3.31
C LYS A 227 9.51 9.01 -2.99
N PHE A 228 9.95 9.63 -1.90
CA PHE A 228 11.35 9.64 -1.48
C PHE A 228 11.74 8.29 -0.88
N LYS A 229 10.95 7.75 0.07
CA LYS A 229 11.11 6.35 0.55
C LYS A 229 11.01 5.32 -0.59
N VAL A 230 10.16 5.53 -1.58
CA VAL A 230 10.03 4.62 -2.74
C VAL A 230 11.31 4.61 -3.60
N GLU A 231 11.83 5.76 -4.00
CA GLU A 231 13.08 5.82 -4.78
C GLU A 231 14.27 5.28 -3.97
N LEU A 232 14.36 5.56 -2.67
CA LEU A 232 15.40 4.99 -1.79
C LEU A 232 15.36 3.46 -1.75
N LYS A 233 14.17 2.85 -1.61
CA LYS A 233 14.02 1.38 -1.65
C LYS A 233 14.42 0.79 -3.00
N LEU A 234 14.02 1.44 -4.10
CA LEU A 234 14.43 1.02 -5.45
C LEU A 234 15.94 1.14 -5.65
N ALA A 235 16.58 2.19 -5.11
CA ALA A 235 18.03 2.33 -5.12
C ALA A 235 18.73 1.22 -4.34
N SER A 236 18.35 0.94 -3.09
CA SER A 236 18.92 -0.17 -2.30
C SER A 236 18.80 -1.52 -3.02
N SER A 237 17.61 -1.87 -3.53
CA SER A 237 17.42 -3.13 -4.28
C SER A 237 18.21 -3.18 -5.59
N ARG A 238 18.42 -2.05 -6.27
CA ARG A 238 19.25 -1.96 -7.49
C ARG A 238 20.73 -2.13 -7.17
N LEU A 239 21.22 -1.46 -6.11
CA LEU A 239 22.62 -1.52 -5.67
C LEU A 239 22.99 -2.96 -5.34
N ARG A 240 22.18 -3.66 -4.54
CA ARG A 240 22.38 -5.08 -4.20
C ARG A 240 22.50 -5.99 -5.42
N LEU A 241 21.59 -5.84 -6.39
CA LEU A 241 21.64 -6.60 -7.65
C LEU A 241 22.92 -6.30 -8.48
N LEU A 242 23.43 -5.07 -8.42
CA LEU A 242 24.68 -4.70 -9.10
C LEU A 242 25.92 -5.21 -8.36
N GLN A 243 25.93 -5.19 -7.02
CA GLN A 243 26.97 -5.81 -6.20
C GLN A 243 27.11 -7.30 -6.55
N GLU A 244 26.01 -8.07 -6.43
CA GLU A 244 25.97 -9.51 -6.76
C GLU A 244 26.52 -9.80 -8.17
N LYS A 245 26.09 -9.00 -9.15
CA LYS A 245 26.53 -9.12 -10.55
C LYS A 245 28.01 -8.79 -10.74
N GLN A 246 28.51 -7.71 -10.14
CA GLN A 246 29.91 -7.29 -10.27
C GLN A 246 30.85 -8.27 -9.57
N THR A 247 30.52 -8.71 -8.35
CA THR A 247 31.29 -9.73 -7.62
C THR A 247 31.43 -11.02 -8.43
N ALA A 248 30.35 -11.51 -9.07
CA ALA A 248 30.41 -12.69 -9.93
C ALA A 248 31.30 -12.49 -11.17
N LEU A 249 31.30 -11.28 -11.77
CA LEU A 249 32.20 -10.93 -12.89
C LEU A 249 33.66 -10.82 -12.45
N SER A 250 33.93 -10.21 -11.29
CA SER A 250 35.25 -10.13 -10.65
C SER A 250 35.81 -11.53 -10.40
N THR A 251 35.02 -12.45 -9.83
CA THR A 251 35.41 -13.86 -9.64
C THR A 251 35.81 -14.53 -10.95
N ARG A 252 35.03 -14.34 -12.04
CA ARG A 252 35.39 -14.89 -13.36
C ARG A 252 36.66 -14.24 -13.94
N ALA A 253 36.85 -12.93 -13.73
CA ALA A 253 38.02 -12.21 -14.20
C ALA A 253 39.31 -12.66 -13.48
N ARG A 254 39.24 -12.93 -12.16
CA ARG A 254 40.36 -13.42 -11.34
C ARG A 254 40.93 -14.75 -11.84
N ARG A 255 40.10 -15.68 -12.32
CA ARG A 255 40.56 -16.90 -13.00
C ARG A 255 41.34 -16.61 -14.30
N GLY A 256 40.92 -15.59 -15.06
CA GLY A 256 41.68 -15.13 -16.23
C GLY A 256 43.03 -14.48 -15.88
N ILE A 257 43.20 -14.00 -14.63
CA ILE A 257 44.50 -13.52 -14.13
C ILE A 257 45.41 -14.70 -13.78
N SER A 258 44.91 -15.75 -13.13
CA SER A 258 45.74 -16.93 -12.79
C SER A 258 46.30 -17.60 -14.06
N GLU A 259 45.49 -17.75 -15.10
CA GLU A 259 45.91 -18.27 -16.43
C GLU A 259 46.99 -17.38 -17.10
N LEU A 260 46.99 -16.06 -16.86
CA LEU A 260 48.03 -15.15 -17.33
C LEU A 260 49.34 -15.25 -16.51
N LEU A 261 49.24 -15.53 -15.21
CA LEU A 261 50.41 -15.75 -14.35
C LEU A 261 51.09 -17.09 -14.67
N GLU A 262 50.33 -18.17 -14.83
CA GLU A 262 50.82 -19.49 -15.27
C GLU A 262 51.54 -19.42 -16.62
N SER A 263 51.04 -18.62 -17.56
CA SER A 263 51.65 -18.42 -18.88
C SER A 263 52.80 -17.39 -18.89
N GLY A 264 53.29 -16.96 -17.73
CA GLY A 264 54.45 -16.06 -17.57
C GLY A 264 54.18 -14.60 -17.96
N LYS A 265 52.93 -14.18 -18.15
CA LYS A 265 52.55 -12.86 -18.66
C LYS A 265 52.25 -11.87 -17.53
N ALA A 266 53.16 -11.77 -16.56
CA ALA A 266 52.99 -10.98 -15.34
C ALA A 266 52.63 -9.50 -15.61
N ALA A 267 53.25 -8.85 -16.60
CA ALA A 267 52.91 -7.48 -16.98
C ALA A 267 51.47 -7.32 -17.49
N SER A 268 50.94 -8.30 -18.24
CA SER A 268 49.55 -8.30 -18.69
C SER A 268 48.57 -8.59 -17.54
N ALA A 269 48.97 -9.44 -16.59
CA ALA A 269 48.21 -9.69 -15.37
C ALA A 269 48.10 -8.43 -14.49
N ALA A 270 49.19 -7.68 -14.33
CA ALA A 270 49.21 -6.42 -13.58
C ALA A 270 48.23 -5.38 -14.14
N VAL A 271 48.26 -5.10 -15.44
CA VAL A 271 47.33 -4.15 -16.08
C VAL A 271 45.86 -4.62 -15.95
N ARG A 272 45.61 -5.93 -16.03
CA ARG A 272 44.26 -6.47 -15.98
C ARG A 272 43.68 -6.55 -14.56
N VAL A 273 44.52 -6.72 -13.53
CA VAL A 273 44.06 -6.73 -12.13
C VAL A 273 43.70 -5.33 -11.60
N GLU A 274 44.24 -4.25 -12.18
CA GLU A 274 43.76 -2.88 -11.90
C GLU A 274 42.27 -2.67 -12.25
N GLY A 275 41.76 -3.41 -13.25
CA GLY A 275 40.31 -3.46 -13.52
C GLY A 275 39.55 -4.07 -12.35
N ILE A 276 39.99 -5.24 -11.90
CA ILE A 276 39.38 -6.00 -10.79
C ILE A 276 39.40 -5.19 -9.49
N ILE A 277 40.53 -4.54 -9.17
CA ILE A 277 40.65 -3.67 -7.99
C ILE A 277 39.60 -2.54 -8.03
N ARG A 278 39.38 -1.90 -9.18
CA ARG A 278 38.36 -0.85 -9.30
C ARG A 278 36.94 -1.41 -9.20
N ASP A 279 36.67 -2.56 -9.80
CA ASP A 279 35.36 -3.21 -9.73
C ASP A 279 35.02 -3.58 -8.26
N ASP A 280 35.96 -4.17 -7.52
CA ASP A 280 35.76 -4.57 -6.12
C ASP A 280 35.59 -3.33 -5.20
N LEU A 281 36.39 -2.27 -5.40
CA LEU A 281 36.22 -1.00 -4.68
C LEU A 281 34.86 -0.34 -4.99
N HIS A 282 34.32 -0.52 -6.21
CA HIS A 282 33.01 -0.03 -6.60
C HIS A 282 31.87 -0.83 -5.94
N VAL A 283 32.04 -2.15 -5.77
CA VAL A 283 31.11 -3.00 -4.99
C VAL A 283 31.03 -2.51 -3.54
N GLU A 284 32.18 -2.36 -2.85
CA GLU A 284 32.20 -1.83 -1.48
C GLU A 284 31.63 -0.40 -1.39
N ALA A 285 31.80 0.43 -2.42
CA ALA A 285 31.16 1.75 -2.48
C ALA A 285 29.63 1.65 -2.60
N MET A 286 29.10 0.71 -3.39
CA MET A 286 27.67 0.44 -3.50
C MET A 286 27.06 -0.06 -2.18
N GLU A 287 27.78 -0.88 -1.40
CA GLU A 287 27.34 -1.35 -0.08
C GLU A 287 27.17 -0.19 0.91
N ILE A 288 28.13 0.74 0.96
CA ILE A 288 28.06 1.94 1.80
C ILE A 288 26.85 2.81 1.41
N VAL A 289 26.62 3.00 0.10
CA VAL A 289 25.49 3.81 -0.39
C VAL A 289 24.14 3.12 -0.15
N GLU A 290 24.07 1.79 -0.23
CA GLU A 290 22.88 1.02 0.12
C GLU A 290 22.51 1.21 1.60
N LEU A 291 23.47 1.07 2.51
CA LEU A 291 23.27 1.28 3.95
C LEU A 291 22.77 2.70 4.25
N PHE A 292 23.32 3.72 3.57
CA PHE A 292 22.81 5.09 3.70
C PHE A 292 21.41 5.26 3.11
N CYS A 293 21.06 4.60 2.01
CA CYS A 293 19.70 4.63 1.46
C CYS A 293 18.68 4.00 2.43
N GLU A 294 19.04 2.90 3.10
CA GLU A 294 18.21 2.26 4.14
C GLU A 294 18.06 3.14 5.38
N LEU A 295 19.13 3.80 5.84
CA LEU A 295 19.09 4.76 6.96
C LEU A 295 18.17 5.94 6.65
N LEU A 296 18.32 6.55 5.46
CA LEU A 296 17.46 7.66 5.01
C LEU A 296 16.00 7.20 4.85
N CYS A 297 15.74 5.99 4.35
CA CYS A 297 14.39 5.45 4.23
C CYS A 297 13.74 5.24 5.60
N THR A 298 14.50 4.72 6.57
CA THR A 298 14.04 4.50 7.95
C THR A 298 13.74 5.80 8.67
N ARG A 299 14.52 6.87 8.40
CA ARG A 299 14.41 8.17 9.07
C ARG A 299 13.75 9.27 8.24
N ALA A 300 13.14 8.95 7.09
CA ALA A 300 12.57 9.95 6.17
C ALA A 300 11.49 10.86 6.81
N GLY A 301 10.81 10.44 7.87
CA GLY A 301 9.91 11.33 8.63
C GLY A 301 10.61 12.56 9.23
N LEU A 302 11.90 12.48 9.58
CA LEU A 302 12.70 13.64 10.03
C LEU A 302 13.04 14.58 8.87
N ILE A 303 13.24 14.02 7.67
CA ILE A 303 13.50 14.75 6.42
C ILE A 303 12.25 15.52 5.97
N ASP A 304 11.06 14.95 6.16
CA ASP A 304 9.80 15.65 5.87
C ASP A 304 9.57 16.83 6.83
N GLN A 305 9.80 16.62 8.13
CA GLN A 305 9.48 17.59 9.19
C GLN A 305 10.50 18.73 9.31
N SER A 306 11.79 18.47 9.11
CA SER A 306 12.83 19.49 9.24
C SER A 306 12.93 20.39 8.00
N ALA A 307 13.26 21.68 8.18
CA ALA A 307 13.61 22.58 7.09
C ALA A 307 15.09 22.48 6.67
N THR A 308 15.95 22.03 7.57
CA THR A 308 17.40 21.87 7.37
C THR A 308 17.82 20.41 7.49
N VAL A 309 18.96 20.04 6.92
CA VAL A 309 19.50 18.68 7.07
C VAL A 309 19.76 18.39 8.55
N ASP A 310 19.20 17.30 9.07
CA ASP A 310 19.44 16.85 10.44
C ASP A 310 20.93 16.48 10.62
N PRO A 311 21.61 16.90 11.72
CA PRO A 311 23.03 16.60 11.93
C PRO A 311 23.35 15.11 11.91
N GLY A 312 22.46 14.25 12.43
CA GLY A 312 22.60 12.79 12.43
C GLY A 312 22.26 12.11 11.09
N LEU A 313 21.84 12.88 10.08
CA LEU A 313 21.64 12.43 8.70
C LEU A 313 22.58 13.11 7.71
N GLY A 314 23.36 14.11 8.14
CA GLY A 314 24.20 14.95 7.27
C GLY A 314 25.21 14.15 6.43
N GLU A 315 25.88 13.16 7.03
CA GLU A 315 26.82 12.28 6.32
C GLU A 315 26.11 11.43 5.26
N ALA A 316 24.97 10.82 5.61
CA ALA A 316 24.21 9.95 4.72
C ALA A 316 23.63 10.73 3.53
N VAL A 317 23.03 11.90 3.78
CA VAL A 317 22.51 12.80 2.73
C VAL A 317 23.63 13.23 1.77
N SER A 318 24.78 13.67 2.32
CA SER A 318 25.92 14.12 1.51
C SER A 318 26.50 12.97 0.67
N SER A 319 26.61 11.78 1.26
CA SER A 319 27.19 10.60 0.62
C SER A 319 26.34 10.05 -0.51
N VAL A 320 25.01 9.99 -0.33
CA VAL A 320 24.07 9.58 -1.38
C VAL A 320 24.05 10.58 -2.54
N ILE A 321 24.15 11.89 -2.25
CA ILE A 321 24.30 12.92 -3.29
C ILE A 321 25.63 12.73 -4.05
N TYR A 322 26.76 12.62 -3.35
CA TYR A 322 28.09 12.44 -3.94
C TYR A 322 28.17 11.21 -4.87
N ALA A 323 27.55 10.11 -4.46
CA ALA A 323 27.47 8.87 -5.24
C ALA A 323 26.60 9.01 -6.51
N SER A 324 25.61 9.91 -6.54
CA SER A 324 24.66 10.04 -7.65
C SER A 324 25.27 10.49 -8.99
N GLY A 325 26.50 11.02 -8.98
CA GLY A 325 27.28 11.33 -10.18
C GLY A 325 28.37 10.31 -10.52
N ARG A 326 28.50 9.24 -9.72
CA ARG A 326 29.64 8.29 -9.75
C ARG A 326 29.22 6.82 -9.84
N ILE A 327 27.99 6.48 -9.43
CA ILE A 327 27.38 5.15 -9.54
C ILE A 327 26.19 5.25 -10.52
N ASP A 328 26.22 4.49 -11.61
CA ASP A 328 25.22 4.56 -12.69
C ASP A 328 23.95 3.77 -12.37
N ILE A 329 23.10 4.36 -11.52
CA ILE A 329 21.71 3.92 -11.32
C ILE A 329 20.76 5.10 -11.41
N LYS A 330 19.59 4.91 -12.04
CA LYS A 330 18.64 5.98 -12.39
C LYS A 330 17.94 6.58 -11.16
N GLU A 331 17.94 5.83 -10.07
CA GLU A 331 17.28 6.14 -8.81
C GLU A 331 18.10 7.19 -8.00
N LEU A 332 19.44 7.13 -7.98
CA LEU A 332 20.28 8.08 -7.23
C LEU A 332 20.17 9.54 -7.71
N PRO A 333 20.21 9.87 -9.02
CA PRO A 333 19.96 11.23 -9.49
C PRO A 333 18.59 11.77 -9.08
N ARG A 334 17.54 10.92 -9.05
CA ARG A 334 16.21 11.34 -8.57
C ARG A 334 16.20 11.63 -7.08
N ILE A 335 16.88 10.80 -6.27
CA ILE A 335 17.04 11.01 -4.84
C ILE A 335 17.78 12.33 -4.57
N ARG A 336 18.88 12.60 -5.30
CA ARG A 336 19.57 13.89 -5.28
C ARG A 336 18.64 15.05 -5.62
N ASP A 337 17.86 14.94 -6.70
CA ASP A 337 16.99 16.02 -7.16
C ASP A 337 15.85 16.29 -6.15
N MET A 338 15.33 15.26 -5.48
CA MET A 338 14.39 15.39 -4.36
C MET A 338 15.03 16.07 -3.15
N LEU A 339 16.27 15.71 -2.78
CA LEU A 339 17.02 16.36 -1.70
C LEU A 339 17.34 17.82 -2.03
N GLY A 340 17.69 18.14 -3.28
CA GLY A 340 17.92 19.51 -3.76
C GLY A 340 16.66 20.37 -3.78
N ALA A 341 15.50 19.78 -4.08
CA ALA A 341 14.21 20.45 -3.95
C ALA A 341 13.81 20.72 -2.48
N LYS A 342 14.30 19.90 -1.53
CA LYS A 342 14.03 20.02 -0.10
C LYS A 342 14.97 21.00 0.62
N TYR A 343 16.27 20.92 0.35
CA TYR A 343 17.33 21.64 1.10
C TYR A 343 18.06 22.72 0.28
N GLY A 344 17.75 22.87 -1.01
CA GLY A 344 18.37 23.84 -1.89
C GLY A 344 19.50 23.26 -2.75
N LYS A 345 19.84 23.98 -3.82
CA LYS A 345 20.86 23.56 -4.79
C LYS A 345 22.28 23.64 -4.23
N ASP A 346 22.53 24.55 -3.31
CA ASP A 346 23.87 24.77 -2.73
C ASP A 346 24.33 23.56 -1.90
N VAL A 347 23.40 22.92 -1.17
CA VAL A 347 23.65 21.66 -0.45
C VAL A 347 23.99 20.53 -1.42
N VAL A 348 23.34 20.48 -2.59
CA VAL A 348 23.65 19.47 -3.62
C VAL A 348 25.02 19.73 -4.24
N ALA A 349 25.36 20.98 -4.57
CA ALA A 349 26.67 21.32 -5.13
C ALA A 349 27.80 21.01 -4.12
N GLY A 350 27.67 21.49 -2.88
CA GLY A 350 28.65 21.24 -1.82
C GLY A 350 28.86 19.75 -1.51
N ALA A 351 27.80 18.93 -1.60
CA ALA A 351 27.91 17.48 -1.45
C ALA A 351 28.51 16.78 -2.68
N MET A 352 28.20 17.21 -3.91
CA MET A 352 28.76 16.63 -5.15
C MET A 352 30.29 16.79 -5.25
N ASP A 353 30.79 17.94 -4.79
CA ASP A 353 32.20 18.31 -4.76
C ASP A 353 32.89 17.98 -3.41
N ASN A 354 32.12 17.48 -2.42
CA ASN A 354 32.55 17.26 -1.03
C ASN A 354 33.21 18.50 -0.37
N ALA A 355 32.76 19.70 -0.71
CA ALA A 355 33.31 20.97 -0.22
C ALA A 355 33.24 21.11 1.31
N ASP A 356 32.18 20.57 1.93
CA ASP A 356 31.95 20.61 3.37
C ASP A 356 32.69 19.48 4.15
N GLY A 357 33.36 18.55 3.45
CA GLY A 357 34.03 17.40 4.07
C GLY A 357 33.08 16.40 4.75
N ARG A 358 31.76 16.48 4.51
CA ARG A 358 30.74 15.65 5.16
C ARG A 358 30.46 14.32 4.48
N VAL A 359 30.98 14.08 3.27
CA VAL A 359 30.84 12.77 2.61
C VAL A 359 31.67 11.74 3.36
N ASN A 360 31.14 10.53 3.50
CA ASN A 360 31.84 9.42 4.15
C ASN A 360 33.23 9.21 3.53
N ALA A 361 34.28 9.30 4.34
CA ALA A 361 35.66 9.29 3.85
C ALA A 361 36.04 8.00 3.08
N ARG A 362 35.49 6.84 3.49
CA ARG A 362 35.71 5.56 2.78
C ARG A 362 35.05 5.59 1.40
N LEU A 363 33.85 6.15 1.28
CA LEU A 363 33.16 6.31 0.00
C LEU A 363 33.92 7.24 -0.95
N VAL A 364 34.48 8.36 -0.45
CA VAL A 364 35.32 9.25 -1.27
C VAL A 364 36.55 8.52 -1.79
N GLN A 365 37.25 7.78 -0.92
CA GLN A 365 38.44 7.01 -1.28
C GLN A 365 38.14 5.92 -2.34
N LYS A 366 37.06 5.16 -2.15
CA LYS A 366 36.67 4.05 -3.05
C LYS A 366 36.15 4.51 -4.41
N LEU A 367 35.57 5.71 -4.49
CA LEU A 367 35.12 6.34 -5.73
C LEU A 367 36.14 7.34 -6.31
N SER A 368 37.40 7.29 -5.89
CA SER A 368 38.46 8.09 -6.54
C SER A 368 38.77 7.55 -7.94
N LEU A 369 39.25 8.43 -8.81
CA LEU A 369 39.72 8.11 -10.17
C LEU A 369 41.23 7.81 -10.22
N ASP A 370 41.92 7.87 -9.07
CA ASP A 370 43.35 7.61 -8.98
C ASP A 370 43.69 6.16 -9.36
N PRO A 371 44.80 5.91 -10.08
CA PRO A 371 45.24 4.56 -10.37
C PRO A 371 45.61 3.80 -9.07
N PRO A 372 45.32 2.49 -8.97
CA PRO A 372 45.74 1.68 -7.84
C PRO A 372 47.25 1.76 -7.60
N SER A 373 47.67 1.92 -6.34
CA SER A 373 49.11 1.90 -6.02
C SER A 373 49.73 0.56 -6.43
N GLU A 374 50.98 0.59 -6.90
CA GLU A 374 51.70 -0.62 -7.33
C GLU A 374 51.76 -1.69 -6.22
N ARG A 375 51.84 -1.27 -4.95
CA ARG A 375 51.78 -2.17 -3.79
C ARG A 375 50.44 -2.91 -3.70
N LEU A 376 49.33 -2.25 -3.99
CA LEU A 376 47.99 -2.87 -3.99
C LEU A 376 47.85 -3.86 -5.15
N VAL A 377 48.38 -3.52 -6.33
CA VAL A 377 48.45 -4.44 -7.49
C VAL A 377 49.25 -5.69 -7.15
N ARG A 378 50.45 -5.54 -6.57
CA ARG A 378 51.29 -6.67 -6.12
C ARG A 378 50.57 -7.57 -5.10
N VAL A 379 49.88 -6.98 -4.11
CA VAL A 379 49.08 -7.74 -3.12
C VAL A 379 47.96 -8.53 -3.82
N TYR A 380 47.18 -7.90 -4.69
CA TYR A 380 46.10 -8.58 -5.42
C TYR A 380 46.61 -9.74 -6.29
N LEU A 381 47.76 -9.58 -6.97
CA LEU A 381 48.37 -10.66 -7.75
C LEU A 381 48.81 -11.83 -6.88
N LYS A 382 49.44 -11.57 -5.71
CA LYS A 382 49.81 -12.63 -4.74
C LYS A 382 48.59 -13.40 -4.24
N GLU A 383 47.53 -12.70 -3.82
CA GLU A 383 46.30 -13.32 -3.31
C GLU A 383 45.60 -14.17 -4.39
N ILE A 384 45.57 -13.70 -5.64
CA ILE A 384 45.04 -14.48 -6.77
C ILE A 384 45.92 -15.71 -7.06
N ALA A 385 47.24 -15.56 -7.10
CA ALA A 385 48.16 -16.69 -7.31
C ALA A 385 47.98 -17.76 -6.22
N ALA A 386 47.93 -17.35 -4.96
CA ALA A 386 47.69 -18.24 -3.82
C ALA A 386 46.32 -18.94 -3.90
N ALA A 387 45.25 -18.22 -4.21
CA ALA A 387 43.89 -18.76 -4.31
C ALA A 387 43.75 -19.85 -5.39
N TYR A 388 44.41 -19.67 -6.54
CA TYR A 388 44.41 -20.65 -7.64
C TYR A 388 45.59 -21.63 -7.62
N ARG A 389 46.46 -21.57 -6.60
CA ARG A 389 47.67 -22.40 -6.43
C ARG A 389 48.70 -22.28 -7.56
N VAL A 390 48.84 -21.09 -8.12
CA VAL A 390 49.87 -20.75 -9.10
C VAL A 390 51.17 -20.42 -8.39
N ASP A 391 52.26 -21.08 -8.77
CA ASP A 391 53.61 -20.78 -8.27
C ASP A 391 54.15 -19.50 -8.94
N TRP A 392 53.88 -18.35 -8.32
CA TRP A 392 54.28 -17.04 -8.80
C TRP A 392 54.70 -16.11 -7.66
N ALA A 393 55.85 -15.48 -7.82
CA ALA A 393 56.36 -14.42 -6.94
C ALA A 393 56.66 -13.16 -7.77
N PRO A 394 56.40 -11.95 -7.24
CA PRO A 394 56.77 -10.71 -7.92
C PRO A 394 58.29 -10.51 -7.89
N GLU A 395 58.82 -9.92 -8.96
CA GLU A 395 60.24 -9.57 -9.04
C GLU A 395 60.58 -8.47 -8.01
N GLY A 396 61.57 -8.75 -7.15
CA GLY A 396 62.12 -7.78 -6.19
C GLY A 396 61.47 -7.73 -4.80
N ASP A 397 60.86 -8.82 -4.32
CA ASP A 397 60.63 -8.99 -2.87
C ASP A 397 61.90 -9.55 -2.20
N ASP A 398 62.68 -8.67 -1.57
CA ASP A 398 63.47 -9.06 -0.39
C ASP A 398 62.52 -9.09 0.82
N ASP A 399 62.55 -10.17 1.60
CA ASP A 399 61.77 -10.34 2.84
C ASP A 399 62.21 -9.32 3.91
N ASP A 400 61.46 -8.23 4.13
CA ASP A 400 61.64 -7.41 5.34
C ASP A 400 60.39 -6.58 5.79
N ALA A 401 59.61 -7.19 6.71
CA ALA A 401 58.80 -6.57 7.78
C ALA A 401 57.60 -5.61 7.47
N PRO A 402 56.72 -5.32 8.45
CA PRO A 402 55.96 -6.28 9.24
C PRO A 402 54.43 -6.08 9.16
N SER A 403 53.70 -7.14 8.79
CA SER A 403 52.32 -7.59 9.14
C SER A 403 51.13 -6.62 9.34
N GLY A 404 51.28 -5.42 9.90
CA GLY A 404 50.17 -4.59 10.39
C GLY A 404 49.22 -4.09 9.29
N GLY A 405 49.74 -3.30 8.34
CA GLY A 405 48.93 -2.68 7.28
C GLY A 405 48.51 -3.63 6.15
N LEU A 406 49.14 -4.81 6.03
CA LEU A 406 48.70 -5.82 5.06
C LEU A 406 47.37 -6.45 5.47
N ARG A 407 47.07 -6.59 6.77
CA ARG A 407 45.79 -7.18 7.22
C ARG A 407 44.58 -6.36 6.82
N GLU A 408 44.67 -5.04 6.84
CA GLU A 408 43.55 -4.15 6.47
C GLU A 408 43.33 -4.10 4.94
N LEU A 409 44.41 -4.22 4.15
CA LEU A 409 44.33 -4.30 2.69
C LEU A 409 43.96 -5.72 2.18
N ALA A 410 44.38 -6.77 2.88
CA ALA A 410 43.96 -8.15 2.60
C ALA A 410 42.51 -8.42 3.04
N ALA A 411 42.03 -7.74 4.09
CA ALA A 411 40.61 -7.76 4.46
C ALA A 411 39.70 -7.06 3.43
N ALA A 412 40.28 -6.25 2.52
CA ALA A 412 39.60 -5.68 1.35
C ALA A 412 39.73 -6.57 0.09
N VAL A 413 40.21 -7.80 0.23
CA VAL A 413 40.13 -8.84 -0.81
C VAL A 413 39.05 -9.83 -0.36
N PRO A 414 37.96 -10.03 -1.14
CA PRO A 414 36.96 -11.04 -0.80
C PRO A 414 37.61 -12.43 -0.72
N SER A 415 37.36 -13.15 0.37
CA SER A 415 37.84 -14.53 0.54
C SER A 415 37.42 -15.40 -0.65
N PRO A 416 38.28 -16.29 -1.16
CA PRO A 416 37.92 -17.19 -2.23
C PRO A 416 36.69 -18.02 -1.86
N ILE A 417 35.67 -18.01 -2.72
CA ILE A 417 34.57 -18.97 -2.64
C ILE A 417 35.16 -20.36 -2.85
N GLU A 418 34.95 -21.28 -1.92
CA GLU A 418 35.29 -22.69 -2.12
C GLU A 418 34.46 -23.25 -3.29
N VAL A 419 35.07 -23.31 -4.47
CA VAL A 419 34.48 -23.97 -5.64
C VAL A 419 34.59 -25.47 -5.42
N THR A 420 33.54 -26.06 -4.86
CA THR A 420 33.35 -27.52 -4.92
C THR A 420 33.11 -27.93 -6.37
N PRO A 421 33.78 -28.99 -6.87
CA PRO A 421 33.52 -29.48 -8.22
C PRO A 421 32.16 -30.18 -8.24
N ALA A 422 31.17 -29.52 -8.82
CA ALA A 422 29.92 -30.15 -9.27
C ALA A 422 29.98 -30.31 -10.79
N ASP A 423 29.59 -31.49 -11.29
CA ASP A 423 29.79 -31.92 -12.66
C ASP A 423 29.07 -31.09 -13.73
N SER A 424 29.53 -31.28 -14.98
CA SER A 424 28.89 -31.01 -16.28
C SER A 424 29.37 -29.77 -17.04
N GLU A 425 29.98 -30.04 -18.19
CA GLU A 425 30.38 -29.05 -19.19
C GLU A 425 29.17 -28.34 -19.84
N PRO A 426 29.28 -27.07 -20.24
CA PRO A 426 28.37 -26.47 -21.21
C PRO A 426 28.80 -26.84 -22.63
N GLN A 427 28.01 -27.64 -23.34
CA GLN A 427 28.23 -27.86 -24.78
C GLN A 427 27.99 -26.58 -25.59
N GLU A 428 28.89 -26.29 -26.54
CA GLU A 428 28.72 -25.21 -27.51
C GLU A 428 27.59 -25.51 -28.51
N PRO A 429 26.87 -24.48 -29.02
CA PRO A 429 25.86 -24.66 -30.05
C PRO A 429 26.50 -24.92 -31.43
N PRO A 430 25.96 -25.85 -32.25
CA PRO A 430 26.54 -26.17 -33.56
C PRO A 430 26.30 -25.06 -34.60
N SER A 431 27.28 -24.90 -35.48
CA SER A 431 27.30 -23.91 -36.57
C SER A 431 26.19 -24.11 -37.61
N SER A 432 25.66 -23.01 -38.14
CA SER A 432 24.78 -23.01 -39.31
C SER A 432 25.46 -23.54 -40.58
N GLY A 433 25.02 -24.70 -41.07
CA GLY A 433 25.33 -25.21 -42.41
C GLY A 433 24.07 -25.27 -43.28
N ALA A 434 24.09 -24.62 -44.44
CA ALA A 434 22.96 -24.61 -45.38
C ALA A 434 23.03 -25.74 -46.42
N LYS A 435 21.89 -25.98 -47.12
CA LYS A 435 21.57 -27.09 -48.05
C LYS A 435 21.15 -28.38 -47.32
N GLY A 436 20.08 -29.09 -47.73
CA GLY A 436 19.10 -28.85 -48.80
C GLY A 436 18.23 -30.10 -49.04
N SER A 437 17.23 -29.97 -49.93
CA SER A 437 16.42 -31.02 -50.57
C SER A 437 15.55 -31.98 -49.70
N ASP A 438 14.24 -31.74 -49.80
CA ASP A 438 13.19 -32.68 -50.26
C ASP A 438 12.59 -33.83 -49.43
N SER A 439 11.32 -34.07 -49.79
CA SER A 439 10.49 -35.28 -49.64
C SER A 439 9.65 -35.48 -48.37
N ALA A 440 8.33 -35.39 -48.60
CA ALA A 440 7.22 -35.67 -47.69
C ALA A 440 7.11 -37.12 -47.20
N LYS A 441 6.38 -37.32 -46.09
CA LYS A 441 5.16 -38.16 -46.07
C LYS A 441 4.34 -37.99 -44.77
N GLU A 442 3.03 -38.12 -44.91
CA GLU A 442 2.04 -38.22 -43.82
C GLU A 442 1.94 -39.67 -43.30
N SER A 443 1.59 -39.86 -42.02
CA SER A 443 0.76 -41.00 -41.56
C SER A 443 0.32 -40.85 -40.09
N ASP A 444 -0.98 -40.64 -39.89
CA ASP A 444 -1.91 -41.25 -38.92
C ASP A 444 -1.60 -41.49 -37.42
N SER A 445 -2.60 -41.07 -36.63
CA SER A 445 -3.28 -41.78 -35.51
C SER A 445 -2.66 -41.87 -34.10
N GLU A 446 -3.46 -41.40 -33.12
CA GLU A 446 -3.77 -41.95 -31.77
C GLU A 446 -2.61 -42.49 -30.89
N THR A 447 -2.46 -42.15 -29.61
CA THR A 447 -3.44 -42.42 -28.53
C THR A 447 -2.97 -41.80 -27.18
N GLN A 448 -3.92 -41.31 -26.36
CA GLN A 448 -3.95 -41.13 -24.88
C GLN A 448 -2.71 -40.70 -24.06
N LEU A 449 -2.93 -39.67 -23.22
CA LEU A 449 -2.25 -39.46 -21.92
C LEU A 449 -3.20 -39.87 -20.76
N PRO A 450 -2.68 -40.31 -19.59
CA PRO A 450 -3.49 -40.86 -18.50
C PRO A 450 -4.13 -39.82 -17.58
N SER A 451 -5.30 -40.15 -17.05
CA SER A 451 -6.11 -39.33 -16.13
C SER A 451 -5.77 -39.53 -14.65
N VAL A 452 -5.85 -38.45 -13.85
CA VAL A 452 -5.74 -38.44 -12.37
C VAL A 452 -7.03 -37.79 -11.80
N PRO A 453 -7.60 -38.28 -10.67
CA PRO A 453 -9.05 -38.10 -10.39
C PRO A 453 -9.42 -36.84 -9.58
N VAL A 454 -10.68 -36.44 -9.73
CA VAL A 454 -11.33 -35.31 -9.03
C VAL A 454 -12.13 -35.81 -7.81
N PRO A 455 -12.07 -35.15 -6.63
CA PRO A 455 -12.92 -35.46 -5.47
C PRO A 455 -14.40 -35.13 -5.71
N ARG A 456 -15.32 -35.84 -5.05
CA ARG A 456 -16.79 -35.65 -5.19
C ARG A 456 -17.41 -34.97 -3.98
N ASP A 457 -18.32 -34.04 -4.22
CA ASP A 457 -19.27 -33.54 -3.21
C ASP A 457 -20.39 -34.56 -2.91
N PRO A 458 -20.99 -34.53 -1.70
CA PRO A 458 -22.22 -35.25 -1.36
C PRO A 458 -23.47 -34.39 -1.57
N THR A 459 -24.42 -34.88 -2.38
CA THR A 459 -25.75 -34.27 -2.57
C THR A 459 -26.66 -34.39 -1.33
N PRO A 460 -27.52 -33.39 -1.04
CA PRO A 460 -28.50 -33.46 0.04
C PRO A 460 -29.74 -34.31 -0.30
N ARG A 461 -30.44 -34.78 0.74
CA ARG A 461 -31.60 -35.69 0.66
C ARG A 461 -32.93 -34.91 0.74
N ALA A 462 -33.86 -35.21 -0.17
CA ALA A 462 -35.19 -34.60 -0.21
C ALA A 462 -36.14 -35.18 0.86
N LEU A 463 -37.09 -34.35 1.30
CA LEU A 463 -38.32 -34.72 2.01
C LEU A 463 -39.49 -33.87 1.46
N GLU A 464 -40.64 -34.51 1.24
CA GLU A 464 -41.86 -33.90 0.71
C GLU A 464 -42.83 -33.42 1.83
N PRO A 465 -43.85 -32.61 1.51
CA PRO A 465 -44.54 -31.75 2.49
C PRO A 465 -45.69 -32.43 3.23
N ALA A 466 -46.01 -31.91 4.42
CA ALA A 466 -47.21 -32.24 5.19
C ALA A 466 -48.14 -31.02 5.33
N THR A 467 -49.44 -31.29 5.46
CA THR A 467 -50.54 -30.34 5.22
C THR A 467 -51.13 -29.67 6.47
N VAL A 468 -51.52 -28.40 6.30
CA VAL A 468 -52.73 -27.70 6.81
C VAL A 468 -53.33 -28.16 8.16
N ALA A 469 -53.35 -27.25 9.16
CA ALA A 469 -54.50 -27.06 10.06
C ALA A 469 -54.42 -25.75 10.89
N GLU A 470 -55.48 -24.95 10.83
CA GLU A 470 -55.94 -23.91 11.78
C GLU A 470 -57.49 -23.89 11.67
N PRO A 471 -58.28 -23.24 12.54
CA PRO A 471 -58.00 -22.66 13.87
C PRO A 471 -59.03 -23.10 14.96
N ALA A 472 -58.93 -22.57 16.18
CA ALA A 472 -60.06 -22.49 17.12
C ALA A 472 -59.90 -21.36 18.17
N ASP A 473 -60.92 -20.52 18.28
CA ASP A 473 -61.08 -19.45 19.30
C ASP A 473 -61.31 -19.98 20.73
N ALA A 474 -60.92 -19.17 21.74
CA ALA A 474 -61.86 -18.60 22.73
C ALA A 474 -61.14 -17.74 23.81
N ALA A 475 -61.80 -16.68 24.26
CA ALA A 475 -61.31 -15.72 25.25
C ALA A 475 -61.75 -16.03 26.70
N THR A 476 -61.16 -15.37 27.72
CA THR A 476 -61.83 -14.35 28.59
C THR A 476 -61.16 -14.12 29.98
N LYS A 477 -60.70 -12.88 30.23
CA LYS A 477 -60.64 -12.03 31.46
C LYS A 477 -60.46 -12.60 32.91
N GLN A 478 -59.56 -11.92 33.68
CA GLN A 478 -59.71 -11.29 35.04
C GLN A 478 -60.24 -12.12 36.26
N ASP A 479 -59.93 -11.89 37.55
CA ASP A 479 -59.07 -10.94 38.29
C ASP A 479 -58.74 -11.49 39.74
N LYS A 480 -57.66 -11.00 40.37
CA LYS A 480 -57.33 -10.89 41.83
C LYS A 480 -57.66 -11.98 42.91
N ALA A 481 -56.57 -12.59 43.44
CA ALA A 481 -56.03 -12.62 44.83
C ALA A 481 -56.96 -12.53 46.09
N PRO A 482 -56.66 -13.23 47.22
CA PRO A 482 -55.61 -12.77 48.18
C PRO A 482 -54.86 -13.81 49.09
N VAL A 483 -53.60 -13.49 49.49
CA VAL A 483 -52.97 -13.54 50.85
C VAL A 483 -53.02 -14.88 51.68
N ALA A 484 -51.96 -15.44 52.32
CA ALA A 484 -50.63 -14.96 52.78
C ALA A 484 -49.60 -16.10 53.10
N LYS A 485 -48.30 -15.74 53.16
CA LYS A 485 -47.19 -16.25 54.04
C LYS A 485 -46.82 -17.75 53.96
N GLN A 486 -45.55 -18.22 53.99
CA GLN A 486 -44.16 -17.71 54.09
C GLN A 486 -43.24 -18.88 53.61
N ASP A 487 -41.96 -18.77 53.23
CA ASP A 487 -40.99 -17.67 53.06
C ASP A 487 -39.87 -18.12 52.09
N LYS A 488 -39.21 -17.19 51.37
CA LYS A 488 -37.87 -17.34 50.76
C LYS A 488 -37.34 -16.01 50.18
N ALA A 489 -36.02 -15.84 50.22
CA ALA A 489 -35.22 -14.63 49.98
C ALA A 489 -35.60 -13.70 48.80
N PRO A 490 -35.36 -12.38 48.90
CA PRO A 490 -35.51 -11.44 47.78
C PRO A 490 -34.33 -11.52 46.79
N PRO A 491 -34.58 -11.33 45.48
CA PRO A 491 -33.53 -11.16 44.47
C PRO A 491 -32.92 -9.74 44.51
N GLY A 492 -31.76 -9.59 43.89
CA GLY A 492 -30.92 -8.40 43.98
C GLY A 492 -31.52 -7.12 43.38
N ASP A 493 -31.20 -6.02 44.05
CA ASP A 493 -31.39 -4.64 43.62
C ASP A 493 -30.68 -4.38 42.28
N SER A 494 -31.43 -4.02 41.23
CA SER A 494 -30.88 -3.54 39.96
C SER A 494 -30.73 -2.01 40.01
N GLY A 495 -29.92 -1.56 40.96
CA GLY A 495 -29.62 -0.15 41.19
C GLY A 495 -28.82 0.46 40.05
N VAL A 496 -29.52 0.87 38.98
CA VAL A 496 -28.99 1.80 37.97
C VAL A 496 -29.01 3.20 38.58
N PRO A 497 -27.84 3.86 38.79
CA PRO A 497 -27.83 5.20 39.37
C PRO A 497 -28.54 6.20 38.46
N THR A 498 -29.33 7.09 39.05
CA THR A 498 -29.98 8.17 38.28
C THR A 498 -28.94 9.11 37.68
N MET A 499 -29.27 9.79 36.57
CA MET A 499 -28.30 10.62 35.84
C MET A 499 -27.69 11.72 36.71
N ASP A 500 -28.48 12.33 37.61
CA ASP A 500 -28.03 13.32 38.60
C ASP A 500 -26.94 12.76 39.55
N GLU A 501 -26.97 11.46 39.84
CA GLU A 501 -25.99 10.81 40.71
C GLU A 501 -24.67 10.54 39.96
N LEU A 502 -24.76 10.13 38.69
CA LEU A 502 -23.59 10.02 37.81
C LEU A 502 -22.92 11.38 37.61
N GLN A 503 -23.71 12.45 37.45
CA GLN A 503 -23.22 13.80 37.22
C GLN A 503 -22.44 14.33 38.44
N ARG A 504 -22.93 14.11 39.67
CA ARG A 504 -22.20 14.45 40.91
C ARG A 504 -20.92 13.64 41.09
N ARG A 505 -20.93 12.34 40.74
CA ARG A 505 -19.72 11.50 40.80
C ARG A 505 -18.66 11.97 39.79
N LEU A 506 -19.08 12.47 38.62
CA LEU A 506 -18.18 13.03 37.60
C LEU A 506 -17.56 14.38 38.03
N GLU A 507 -18.31 15.23 38.72
CA GLU A 507 -17.79 16.50 39.28
C GLU A 507 -16.80 16.28 40.43
N ALA A 508 -17.04 15.27 41.29
CA ALA A 508 -16.12 14.93 42.38
C ALA A 508 -14.74 14.48 41.86
N LEU A 509 -14.69 13.78 40.73
CA LEU A 509 -13.46 13.32 40.08
C LEU A 509 -12.68 14.44 39.34
N ARG A 510 -13.27 15.63 39.16
CA ARG A 510 -12.61 16.81 38.56
C ARG A 510 -11.94 17.74 39.59
N ARG A 511 -11.94 17.38 40.88
CA ARG A 511 -11.34 18.16 41.98
C ARG A 511 -10.21 17.42 42.71
N LEU A 512 -9.71 16.34 42.12
CA LEU A 512 -8.43 15.69 42.41
C LEU A 512 -7.45 16.00 41.27
#